data_AF-A0A2L1WK63-F1
#
_entry.id   AF-A0A2L1WK63-F1
#
_cell.length_a   1.000
_cell.length_b   1.000
_cell.length_c   1.000
_cell.angle_alpha   90.00
_cell.angle_beta   90.00
_cell.angle_gamma   90.00
#
_symmetry.space_group_name_H-M   'P 1'
#
loop_
_entity.id
_entity.type
_entity.pdbx_description
1 polymer ?
#
loop_
_entity_poly.entity_id
_entity_poly.type
_entity_poly.pdbx_seq_one_letter_code
_entity_poly.pdbx_strand_id
1 'polypeptide(L)'
;MLTEQRRRAYLSAMQVVHWLPRAELPFAAPSRPELLLPLAPPEDIDFEPPPRQVPDQSPVAPQARVIERPKIEVPRPGASAKAAAKPVEAPEQAATPRPVPVPPPRFALQLLRAGDCLLLVELATGQPFQSRDPSYLLLKDMLRAAGLPDAPQIVGEPVRWPLLMRGNMDQGPDAARDFVQGFVQARLEEAPCTCLWLVGMPALRFAAGADDQAYYQTLKLDGLGEAWALPGLELLMDEPQRKADVWKAMRQLMARWKRVE
;
A
#
# COMPACT_ATOMS: atom_id res chain seq x y z
N MET A 1 -37.91 -5.40 -27.71
CA MET A 1 -37.28 -6.16 -26.61
C MET A 1 -35.79 -6.46 -26.83
N LEU A 2 -35.26 -6.42 -28.07
CA LEU A 2 -33.83 -6.67 -28.34
C LEU A 2 -32.83 -5.61 -27.81
N THR A 3 -33.28 -4.40 -27.45
CA THR A 3 -32.37 -3.28 -27.10
C THR A 3 -31.76 -3.41 -25.70
N GLU A 4 -32.53 -3.84 -24.69
CA GLU A 4 -32.05 -3.87 -23.30
C GLU A 4 -31.14 -5.08 -23.01
N GLN A 5 -31.41 -6.23 -23.63
CA GLN A 5 -30.55 -7.40 -23.51
C GLN A 5 -29.18 -7.15 -24.15
N ARG A 6 -29.15 -6.51 -25.33
CA ARG A 6 -27.92 -6.11 -26.02
C ARG A 6 -27.11 -5.09 -25.19
N ARG A 7 -27.80 -4.12 -24.56
CA ARG A 7 -27.17 -3.16 -23.65
C ARG A 7 -26.51 -3.84 -22.45
N ARG A 8 -27.19 -4.80 -21.82
CA ARG A 8 -26.65 -5.55 -20.68
C ARG A 8 -25.44 -6.41 -21.05
N ALA A 9 -25.48 -7.09 -22.19
CA ALA A 9 -24.35 -7.86 -22.70
C ALA A 9 -23.12 -6.96 -22.93
N TYR A 10 -23.33 -5.80 -23.54
CA TYR A 10 -22.27 -4.80 -23.75
C TYR A 10 -21.68 -4.30 -22.43
N LEU A 11 -22.51 -3.91 -21.46
CA LEU A 11 -22.03 -3.47 -20.14
C LEU A 11 -21.28 -4.58 -19.39
N SER A 12 -21.76 -5.82 -19.48
CA SER A 12 -21.07 -6.97 -18.91
C SER A 12 -19.71 -7.22 -19.57
N ALA A 13 -19.61 -7.08 -20.91
CA ALA A 13 -18.34 -7.20 -21.63
C ALA A 13 -17.34 -6.09 -21.24
N MET A 14 -17.84 -4.90 -20.93
CA MET A 14 -17.07 -3.78 -20.37
C MET A 14 -16.75 -3.95 -18.87
N GLN A 15 -17.07 -5.10 -18.27
CA GLN A 15 -16.91 -5.39 -16.85
C GLN A 15 -17.65 -4.41 -15.91
N VAL A 16 -18.72 -3.78 -16.42
CA VAL A 16 -19.59 -2.90 -15.63
C VAL A 16 -20.67 -3.74 -14.96
N VAL A 17 -20.63 -3.80 -13.62
CA VAL A 17 -21.63 -4.51 -12.82
C VAL A 17 -22.95 -3.72 -12.81
N HIS A 18 -24.05 -4.35 -13.20
CA HIS A 18 -25.38 -3.77 -13.18
C HIS A 18 -26.23 -4.41 -12.07
N TRP A 19 -26.88 -3.58 -11.24
CA TRP A 19 -27.77 -4.03 -10.16
C TRP A 19 -29.24 -3.71 -10.48
N LEU A 20 -30.11 -4.71 -10.31
CA LEU A 20 -31.56 -4.57 -10.47
C LEU A 20 -32.26 -4.94 -9.15
N PRO A 21 -33.18 -4.12 -8.63
CA PRO A 21 -33.99 -4.48 -7.48
C PRO A 21 -34.79 -5.77 -7.74
N ARG A 22 -34.65 -6.74 -6.84
CA ARG A 22 -35.45 -7.99 -6.85
C ARG A 22 -36.80 -7.86 -6.15
N ALA A 23 -36.98 -6.78 -5.38
CA ALA A 23 -38.24 -6.43 -4.73
C ALA A 23 -38.77 -5.12 -5.33
N GLU A 24 -40.10 -4.99 -5.34
CA GLU A 24 -40.73 -3.73 -5.71
C GLU A 24 -40.44 -2.67 -4.65
N LEU A 25 -39.96 -1.52 -5.10
CA LEU A 25 -39.73 -0.38 -4.23
C LEU A 25 -41.02 0.46 -4.13
N PRO A 26 -41.38 0.98 -2.95
CA PRO A 26 -42.53 1.88 -2.82
C PRO A 26 -42.39 3.06 -3.79
N PHE A 27 -43.48 3.36 -4.51
CA PHE A 27 -43.57 4.48 -5.47
C PHE A 27 -42.69 4.35 -6.73
N ALA A 28 -42.03 3.22 -6.96
CA ALA A 28 -41.29 2.94 -8.19
C ALA A 28 -42.14 2.09 -9.17
N ALA A 29 -41.84 2.21 -10.46
CA ALA A 29 -42.40 1.30 -11.46
C ALA A 29 -41.86 -0.13 -11.22
N PRO A 30 -42.71 -1.17 -11.36
CA PRO A 30 -42.26 -2.56 -11.23
C PRO A 30 -41.11 -2.90 -12.17
N SER A 31 -40.14 -3.67 -11.65
CA SER A 31 -39.06 -4.23 -12.46
C SER A 31 -39.63 -5.19 -13.52
N ARG A 32 -39.08 -5.15 -14.74
CA ARG A 32 -39.48 -6.10 -15.79
C ARG A 32 -38.98 -7.51 -15.43
N PRO A 33 -39.85 -8.54 -15.38
CA PRO A 33 -39.47 -9.89 -14.93
C PRO A 33 -38.41 -10.53 -15.85
N GLU A 34 -38.45 -10.24 -17.15
CA GLU A 34 -37.46 -10.68 -18.14
C GLU A 34 -36.02 -10.28 -17.79
N LEU A 35 -35.84 -9.18 -17.04
CA LEU A 35 -34.50 -8.71 -16.67
C LEU A 35 -33.89 -9.53 -15.52
N LEU A 36 -34.72 -10.20 -14.73
CA LEU A 36 -34.30 -11.07 -13.63
C LEU A 36 -33.84 -12.45 -14.12
N LEU A 37 -34.16 -12.81 -15.36
CA LEU A 37 -33.69 -14.04 -15.96
C LEU A 37 -32.17 -13.97 -16.20
N PRO A 38 -31.44 -15.11 -16.04
CA PRO A 38 -30.05 -15.20 -16.42
C PRO A 38 -29.86 -14.75 -17.87
N LEU A 39 -28.82 -13.95 -18.13
CA LEU A 39 -28.47 -13.61 -19.50
C LEU A 39 -28.01 -14.90 -20.18
N ALA A 40 -28.70 -15.31 -21.26
CA ALA A 40 -28.19 -16.37 -22.12
C ALA A 40 -26.78 -15.96 -22.58
N PRO A 41 -25.82 -16.90 -22.63
CA PRO A 41 -24.53 -16.65 -23.26
C PRO A 41 -24.80 -16.03 -24.63
N PRO A 42 -24.09 -14.96 -25.02
CA PRO A 42 -24.16 -14.50 -26.39
C PRO A 42 -23.83 -15.72 -27.28
N GLU A 43 -24.75 -16.10 -28.15
CA GLU A 43 -24.39 -16.98 -29.27
C GLU A 43 -23.20 -16.32 -29.96
N ASP A 44 -22.16 -17.09 -30.26
CA ASP A 44 -21.00 -16.60 -30.98
C ASP A 44 -21.51 -16.01 -32.30
N ILE A 45 -21.69 -14.70 -32.32
CA ILE A 45 -22.02 -13.97 -33.52
C ILE A 45 -20.71 -14.01 -34.30
N ASP A 46 -20.69 -14.81 -35.37
CA ASP A 46 -19.62 -14.81 -36.36
C ASP A 46 -19.43 -13.36 -36.81
N PHE A 47 -18.44 -12.71 -36.21
CA PHE A 47 -17.97 -11.42 -36.65
C PHE A 47 -17.21 -11.71 -37.93
N GLU A 48 -17.89 -11.59 -39.07
CA GLU A 48 -17.20 -11.67 -40.36
C GLU A 48 -16.15 -10.55 -40.36
N PRO A 49 -14.85 -10.89 -40.27
CA PRO A 49 -13.82 -9.88 -40.21
C PRO A 49 -13.85 -9.11 -41.54
N PRO A 50 -13.69 -7.78 -41.53
CA PRO A 50 -13.58 -7.03 -42.78
C PRO A 50 -12.44 -7.64 -43.61
N PRO A 51 -12.59 -7.71 -44.95
CA PRO A 51 -11.62 -8.40 -45.79
C PRO A 51 -10.23 -7.83 -45.55
N ARG A 52 -9.34 -8.71 -45.07
CA ARG A 52 -7.91 -8.44 -44.92
C ARG A 52 -7.37 -8.13 -46.32
N GLN A 53 -7.03 -6.86 -46.57
CA GLN A 53 -6.21 -6.52 -47.73
C GLN A 53 -4.86 -7.21 -47.55
N VAL A 54 -4.60 -8.20 -48.39
CA VAL A 54 -3.31 -8.85 -48.52
C VAL A 54 -2.32 -7.83 -49.13
N PRO A 55 -1.25 -7.45 -48.43
CA PRO A 55 -0.15 -6.75 -49.07
C PRO A 55 0.56 -7.72 -50.02
N ASP A 56 0.82 -7.22 -51.22
CA ASP A 56 1.52 -7.88 -52.31
C ASP A 56 2.85 -8.49 -51.84
N GLN A 57 2.98 -9.82 -51.94
CA GLN A 57 4.18 -10.56 -51.56
C GLN A 57 5.16 -10.55 -52.74
N SER A 58 5.92 -9.45 -52.85
CA SER A 58 7.20 -9.50 -53.57
C SER A 58 8.29 -10.05 -52.65
N PRO A 59 8.99 -11.15 -53.00
CA PRO A 59 10.02 -11.72 -52.16
C PRO A 59 11.27 -10.83 -52.16
N VAL A 60 11.45 -10.04 -51.10
CA VAL A 60 12.72 -9.36 -50.82
C VAL A 60 13.62 -10.36 -50.10
N ALA A 61 14.66 -10.80 -50.79
CA ALA A 61 15.71 -11.66 -50.23
C ALA A 61 16.35 -11.00 -48.99
N PRO A 62 16.57 -11.75 -47.89
CA PRO A 62 17.17 -11.20 -46.68
C PRO A 62 18.66 -10.92 -46.92
N GLN A 63 19.02 -9.65 -47.11
CA GLN A 63 20.40 -9.21 -46.98
C GLN A 63 20.78 -9.24 -45.51
N ALA A 64 21.60 -10.22 -45.13
CA ALA A 64 22.25 -10.29 -43.84
C ALA A 64 23.17 -9.07 -43.68
N ARG A 65 22.67 -8.02 -43.01
CA ARG A 65 23.52 -6.96 -42.47
C ARG A 65 24.22 -7.51 -41.25
N VAL A 66 25.45 -7.97 -41.47
CA VAL A 66 26.44 -8.22 -40.41
C VAL A 66 26.73 -6.86 -39.78
N ILE A 67 26.09 -6.58 -38.64
CA ILE A 67 26.48 -5.47 -37.78
C ILE A 67 27.57 -6.02 -36.87
N GLU A 68 28.82 -5.74 -37.25
CA GLU A 68 29.99 -5.95 -36.39
C GLU A 68 29.76 -5.19 -35.08
N ARG A 69 29.63 -5.94 -33.98
CA ARG A 69 29.71 -5.38 -32.64
C ARG A 69 31.19 -5.08 -32.36
N PRO A 70 31.62 -3.81 -32.25
CA PRO A 70 32.97 -3.51 -31.80
C PRO A 70 33.16 -4.07 -30.39
N LYS A 71 34.14 -4.95 -30.28
CA LYS A 71 34.58 -5.61 -29.05
C LYS A 71 35.17 -4.55 -28.14
N ILE A 72 34.40 -4.14 -27.13
CA ILE A 72 34.89 -3.28 -26.04
C ILE A 72 35.96 -4.09 -25.30
N GLU A 73 37.22 -3.71 -25.55
CA GLU A 73 38.39 -4.21 -24.85
C GLU A 73 38.32 -3.73 -23.39
N VAL A 74 37.99 -4.65 -22.49
CA VAL A 74 38.16 -4.46 -21.05
C VAL A 74 39.67 -4.53 -20.78
N PRO A 75 40.31 -3.47 -20.25
CA PRO A 75 41.72 -3.53 -19.87
C PRO A 75 41.89 -4.52 -18.73
N ARG A 76 42.54 -5.63 -19.04
CA ARG A 76 43.00 -6.63 -18.08
C ARG A 76 44.12 -5.97 -17.25
N PRO A 77 43.98 -5.84 -15.92
CA PRO A 77 45.07 -5.34 -15.09
C PRO A 77 46.26 -6.31 -15.19
N GLY A 78 47.40 -5.75 -15.60
CA GLY A 78 48.64 -6.48 -15.81
C GLY A 78 49.15 -7.09 -14.50
N ALA A 79 49.48 -8.37 -14.58
CA ALA A 79 50.33 -9.04 -13.61
C ALA A 79 51.78 -8.58 -13.82
N SER A 80 52.39 -7.99 -12.79
CA SER A 80 53.83 -7.96 -12.61
C SER A 80 54.16 -8.74 -11.33
N ALA A 81 55.12 -9.65 -11.46
CA ALA A 81 55.49 -10.62 -10.45
C ALA A 81 56.68 -10.14 -9.59
N LYS A 82 56.60 -10.52 -8.31
CA LYS A 82 57.65 -10.88 -7.34
C LYS A 82 58.76 -9.87 -6.96
N ALA A 83 58.76 -9.55 -5.66
CA ALA A 83 59.94 -9.68 -4.80
C ALA A 83 59.53 -10.38 -3.50
N ALA A 84 60.34 -11.31 -3.01
CA ALA A 84 60.09 -12.15 -1.84
C ALA A 84 60.97 -11.71 -0.65
N ALA A 85 60.41 -11.70 0.56
CA ALA A 85 61.06 -12.13 1.81
C ALA A 85 60.02 -12.27 2.94
N LYS A 86 60.29 -13.19 3.87
CA LYS A 86 59.38 -13.94 4.77
C LYS A 86 59.36 -13.33 6.21
N PRO A 87 58.74 -13.93 7.25
CA PRO A 87 57.46 -13.55 7.86
C PRO A 87 57.58 -13.07 9.34
N VAL A 88 56.55 -12.40 9.87
CA VAL A 88 56.29 -12.31 11.34
C VAL A 88 54.78 -12.35 11.59
N GLU A 89 54.40 -13.16 12.58
CA GLU A 89 53.06 -13.48 13.09
C GLU A 89 52.18 -12.28 13.50
N ALA A 90 50.90 -12.37 13.10
CA ALA A 90 49.63 -12.16 13.84
C ALA A 90 49.46 -11.00 14.87
N PRO A 91 48.24 -10.44 15.03
CA PRO A 91 46.96 -11.00 14.61
C PRO A 91 46.21 -10.18 13.57
N GLU A 92 45.69 -10.93 12.62
CA GLU A 92 44.65 -10.58 11.67
C GLU A 92 43.40 -10.17 12.47
N GLN A 93 43.14 -8.86 12.49
CA GLN A 93 41.90 -8.31 12.99
C GLN A 93 40.80 -8.84 12.07
N ALA A 94 40.02 -9.79 12.59
CA ALA A 94 38.89 -10.38 11.91
C ALA A 94 38.02 -9.25 11.33
N ALA A 95 38.06 -9.11 10.01
CA ALA A 95 37.17 -8.20 9.31
C ALA A 95 35.75 -8.66 9.62
N THR A 96 35.03 -7.80 10.34
CA THR A 96 33.61 -8.01 10.61
C THR A 96 32.92 -8.22 9.26
N PRO A 97 32.15 -9.31 9.09
CA PRO A 97 31.48 -9.56 7.83
C PRO A 97 30.58 -8.36 7.54
N ARG A 98 30.79 -7.72 6.39
CA ARG A 98 29.92 -6.64 5.92
C ARG A 98 28.48 -7.16 5.93
N PRO A 99 27.56 -6.53 6.67
CA PRO A 99 26.19 -7.01 6.72
C PRO A 99 25.64 -7.05 5.29
N VAL A 100 25.03 -8.18 4.94
CA VAL A 100 24.37 -8.35 3.64
C VAL A 100 23.33 -7.23 3.51
N PRO A 101 23.37 -6.41 2.44
CA PRO A 101 22.46 -5.28 2.32
C PRO A 101 21.03 -5.81 2.25
N VAL A 102 20.27 -5.58 3.33
CA VAL A 102 18.83 -5.90 3.39
C VAL A 102 18.13 -4.97 2.41
N PRO A 103 17.26 -5.47 1.52
CA PRO A 103 16.55 -4.62 0.58
C PRO A 103 15.74 -3.57 1.34
N PRO A 104 15.69 -2.31 0.84
CA PRO A 104 14.96 -1.25 1.51
C PRO A 104 13.47 -1.61 1.60
N PRO A 105 12.83 -1.45 2.77
CA PRO A 105 11.40 -1.71 2.89
C PRO A 105 10.62 -0.78 1.97
N ARG A 106 9.40 -1.16 1.59
CA ARG A 106 8.53 -0.32 0.75
C ARG A 106 7.20 -0.15 1.45
N PHE A 107 6.85 1.09 1.77
CA PHE A 107 5.60 1.41 2.42
C PHE A 107 5.22 2.86 2.20
N ALA A 108 3.95 3.17 2.46
CA ALA A 108 3.46 4.53 2.51
C ALA A 108 2.61 4.73 3.76
N LEU A 109 2.84 5.84 4.48
CA LEU A 109 2.12 6.19 5.69
C LEU A 109 1.55 7.60 5.57
N GLN A 110 0.31 7.78 6.00
CA GLN A 110 -0.33 9.08 6.14
C GLN A 110 -0.54 9.40 7.61
N LEU A 111 -0.14 10.61 8.01
CA LEU A 111 -0.47 11.14 9.33
C LEU A 111 -1.77 11.95 9.25
N LEU A 112 -2.66 11.68 10.20
CA LEU A 112 -3.98 12.27 10.30
C LEU A 112 -4.24 12.73 11.73
N ARG A 113 -4.99 13.82 11.91
CA ARG A 113 -5.42 14.30 13.22
C ARG A 113 -6.94 14.23 13.37
N ALA A 114 -7.40 13.65 14.46
CA ALA A 114 -8.81 13.60 14.82
C ALA A 114 -8.99 14.02 16.28
N GLY A 115 -9.32 15.29 16.49
CA GLY A 115 -9.39 15.89 17.84
C GLY A 115 -8.06 15.77 18.57
N ASP A 116 -8.10 15.20 19.77
CA ASP A 116 -6.93 14.97 20.63
C ASP A 116 -6.09 13.75 20.24
N CYS A 117 -6.50 12.99 19.22
CA CYS A 117 -5.75 11.81 18.75
C CYS A 117 -5.00 12.10 17.45
N LEU A 118 -3.83 11.48 17.33
CA LEU A 118 -3.03 11.46 16.12
C LEU A 118 -3.03 10.04 15.55
N LEU A 119 -3.10 9.88 14.23
CA LEU A 119 -3.19 8.57 13.59
C LEU A 119 -2.14 8.46 12.50
N LEU A 120 -1.25 7.47 12.61
CA LEU A 120 -0.31 7.08 11.57
C LEU A 120 -0.87 5.85 10.85
N VAL A 121 -1.33 6.05 9.62
CA VAL A 121 -2.13 5.05 8.89
C VAL A 121 -1.39 4.56 7.64
N GLU A 122 -1.35 3.24 7.48
CA GLU A 122 -0.85 2.58 6.28
C GLU A 122 -1.72 2.87 5.05
N LEU A 123 -1.06 3.32 3.97
CA LEU A 123 -1.64 3.45 2.64
C LEU A 123 -1.26 2.22 1.81
N ALA A 124 -2.08 1.17 1.84
CA ALA A 124 -1.79 -0.11 1.18
C ALA A 124 -1.49 0.04 -0.33
N THR A 125 -2.13 0.99 -1.00
CA THR A 125 -1.93 1.29 -2.44
C THR A 125 -0.83 2.32 -2.69
N GLY A 126 -0.27 2.95 -1.65
CA GLY A 126 0.65 4.09 -1.76
C GLY A 126 0.01 5.41 -2.18
N GLN A 127 -1.30 5.41 -2.44
CA GLN A 127 -2.08 6.59 -2.83
C GLN A 127 -2.75 7.23 -1.60
N PRO A 128 -2.91 8.57 -1.57
CA PRO A 128 -3.69 9.23 -0.53
C PRO A 128 -5.14 8.75 -0.53
N PHE A 129 -5.78 8.79 0.65
CA PHE A 129 -7.19 8.41 0.78
C PHE A 129 -8.10 9.24 -0.11
N GLN A 130 -9.03 8.55 -0.78
CA GLN A 130 -10.12 9.17 -1.50
C GLN A 130 -11.40 9.09 -0.67
N SER A 131 -12.32 10.04 -0.85
CA SER A 131 -13.54 10.13 -0.04
C SER A 131 -14.45 8.90 -0.14
N ARG A 132 -14.36 8.14 -1.23
CA ARG A 132 -15.13 6.90 -1.49
C ARG A 132 -14.32 5.61 -1.28
N ASP A 133 -13.08 5.73 -0.83
CA ASP A 133 -12.22 4.58 -0.55
C ASP A 133 -12.81 3.76 0.62
N PRO A 134 -13.07 2.44 0.46
CA PRO A 134 -13.60 1.59 1.52
C PRO A 134 -12.78 1.65 2.82
N SER A 135 -11.45 1.68 2.71
CA SER A 135 -10.56 1.77 3.88
C SER A 135 -10.71 3.11 4.60
N TYR A 136 -10.85 4.20 3.84
CA TYR A 136 -11.11 5.51 4.43
C TYR A 136 -12.49 5.58 5.10
N LEU A 137 -13.53 4.99 4.49
CA LEU A 137 -14.85 4.91 5.10
C LEU A 137 -14.83 4.12 6.42
N LEU A 138 -14.12 2.98 6.46
CA LEU A 138 -13.91 2.21 7.69
C LEU A 138 -13.21 3.06 8.76
N LEU A 139 -12.16 3.80 8.40
CA LEU A 139 -11.47 4.70 9.33
C LEU A 139 -12.42 5.76 9.89
N LYS A 140 -13.26 6.38 9.06
CA LYS A 140 -14.27 7.35 9.52
C LYS A 140 -15.27 6.73 10.49
N ASP A 141 -15.74 5.52 10.20
CA ASP A 141 -16.66 4.81 11.10
C ASP A 141 -15.98 4.43 12.43
N MET A 142 -14.70 4.05 12.42
CA MET A 142 -13.91 3.83 13.62
C MET A 142 -13.76 5.11 14.46
N LEU A 143 -13.46 6.25 13.82
CA LEU A 143 -13.38 7.56 14.49
C LEU A 143 -14.72 7.96 15.11
N ARG A 144 -15.82 7.81 14.36
CA ARG A 144 -17.18 8.05 14.88
C ARG A 144 -17.48 7.17 16.09
N ALA A 145 -17.15 5.88 16.02
CA ALA A 145 -17.36 4.93 17.11
C ALA A 145 -16.50 5.28 18.35
N ALA A 146 -15.28 5.78 18.14
CA ALA A 146 -14.40 6.30 19.18
C ALA A 146 -14.88 7.62 19.80
N GLY A 147 -15.89 8.28 19.21
CA GLY A 147 -16.36 9.63 19.56
C GLY A 147 -15.36 10.73 19.22
N LEU A 148 -14.52 10.50 18.20
CA LEU A 148 -13.62 11.50 17.62
C LEU A 148 -14.29 12.11 16.38
N PRO A 149 -13.83 13.29 15.90
CA PRO A 149 -14.29 13.86 14.63
C PRO A 149 -14.10 12.86 13.48
N ASP A 150 -15.16 12.59 12.71
CA ASP A 150 -15.15 11.63 11.61
C ASP A 150 -14.59 12.20 10.30
N ALA A 151 -14.15 13.46 10.31
CA ALA A 151 -13.40 14.11 9.25
C ALA A 151 -11.98 14.43 9.73
N PRO A 152 -11.05 13.45 9.73
CA PRO A 152 -9.70 13.68 10.20
C PRO A 152 -8.93 14.64 9.26
N GLN A 153 -8.15 15.54 9.84
CA GLN A 153 -7.31 16.49 9.11
C GLN A 153 -6.02 15.81 8.64
N ILE A 154 -5.66 15.98 7.37
CA ILE A 154 -4.37 15.53 6.83
C ILE A 154 -3.24 16.39 7.40
N VAL A 155 -2.24 15.75 8.00
CA VAL A 155 -1.08 16.41 8.58
C VAL A 155 0.15 16.11 7.71
N GLY A 156 0.62 17.13 6.98
CA GLY A 156 1.79 17.02 6.11
C GLY A 156 1.60 16.09 4.91
N GLU A 157 2.69 15.85 4.18
CA GLU A 157 2.69 14.94 3.04
C GLU A 157 2.78 13.46 3.49
N PRO A 158 2.19 12.52 2.71
CA PRO A 158 2.36 11.10 2.99
C PRO A 158 3.83 10.69 2.90
N VAL A 159 4.30 10.00 3.92
CA VAL A 159 5.64 9.40 3.97
C VAL A 159 5.67 8.25 2.99
N ARG A 160 6.59 8.28 2.02
CA ARG A 160 6.82 7.18 1.07
C ARG A 160 8.25 6.71 1.19
N TRP A 161 8.42 5.43 1.53
CA TRP A 161 9.72 4.80 1.65
C TRP A 161 9.87 3.71 0.59
N PRO A 162 11.03 3.58 -0.08
CA PRO A 162 12.22 4.44 -0.02
C PRO A 162 11.95 5.86 -0.54
N LEU A 163 12.69 6.82 0.00
CA LEU A 163 12.69 8.22 -0.44
C LEU A 163 13.28 8.33 -1.85
N LEU A 164 12.59 9.08 -2.71
CA LEU A 164 13.04 9.41 -4.07
C LEU A 164 14.10 10.52 -4.01
N MET A 165 15.23 10.26 -3.38
CA MET A 165 16.35 11.19 -3.27
C MET A 165 17.51 10.72 -4.16
N ARG A 166 18.17 11.68 -4.82
CA ARG A 166 19.42 11.40 -5.54
C ARG A 166 20.56 11.31 -4.53
N GLY A 167 21.07 10.11 -4.29
CA GLY A 167 22.22 9.91 -3.40
C GLY A 167 22.35 8.46 -2.94
N ASN A 168 23.52 8.12 -2.40
CA ASN A 168 23.78 6.82 -1.77
C ASN A 168 23.49 6.91 -0.26
N MET A 169 22.25 7.24 0.10
CA MET A 169 21.78 7.25 1.49
C MET A 169 21.34 5.86 1.89
N ASP A 170 21.62 5.45 3.13
CA ASP A 170 21.09 4.21 3.68
C ASP A 170 19.57 4.31 3.79
N GLN A 171 18.88 3.38 3.15
CA GLN A 171 17.42 3.28 3.17
C GLN A 171 16.96 1.95 3.77
N GLY A 172 17.81 1.33 4.59
CA GLY A 172 17.51 0.12 5.33
C GLY A 172 16.41 0.28 6.39
N PRO A 173 16.03 -0.81 7.07
CA PRO A 173 14.95 -0.82 8.05
C PRO A 173 15.15 0.14 9.22
N ASP A 174 16.39 0.26 9.72
CA ASP A 174 16.70 1.15 10.85
C ASP A 174 16.57 2.63 10.45
N ALA A 175 17.10 2.99 9.27
CA ALA A 175 16.94 4.34 8.72
C ALA A 175 15.46 4.70 8.49
N ALA A 176 14.64 3.73 8.05
CA ALA A 176 13.21 3.93 7.88
C ALA A 176 12.50 4.20 9.22
N ARG A 177 12.89 3.47 10.27
CA ARG A 177 12.38 3.66 11.63
C ARG A 177 12.76 5.03 12.17
N ASP A 178 14.03 5.40 12.09
CA ASP A 178 14.52 6.71 12.57
C ASP A 178 13.79 7.86 11.87
N PHE A 179 13.57 7.74 10.55
CA PHE A 179 12.81 8.71 9.78
C PHE A 179 11.36 8.83 10.26
N VAL A 180 10.64 7.70 10.41
CA VAL A 180 9.24 7.70 10.83
C VAL A 180 9.09 8.22 12.25
N GLN A 181 9.95 7.81 13.18
CA GLN A 181 9.94 8.28 14.56
C GLN A 181 10.20 9.78 14.63
N GLY A 182 11.22 10.29 13.94
CA GLY A 182 11.50 11.73 13.88
C GLY A 182 10.38 12.54 13.23
N PHE A 183 9.76 12.01 12.17
CA PHE A 183 8.62 12.64 11.50
C PHE A 183 7.40 12.78 12.43
N VAL A 184 7.05 11.73 13.18
CA VAL A 184 5.93 11.77 14.13
C VAL A 184 6.27 12.66 15.32
N GLN A 185 7.49 12.57 15.85
CA GLN A 185 7.94 13.37 16.98
C GLN A 185 7.83 14.87 16.69
N ALA A 186 8.32 15.33 15.54
CA ALA A 186 8.20 16.74 15.13
C ALA A 186 6.74 17.24 15.10
N ARG A 187 5.80 16.37 14.70
CA ARG A 187 4.36 16.70 14.66
C ARG A 187 3.73 16.72 16.05
N LEU A 188 4.23 15.91 16.97
CA LEU A 188 3.79 15.91 18.38
C LEU A 188 4.31 17.13 19.14
N GLU A 189 5.51 17.61 18.80
CA GLU A 189 6.08 18.86 19.34
C GLU A 189 5.29 20.10 18.88
N GLU A 190 4.83 20.12 17.63
CA GLU A 190 3.96 21.18 17.09
C GLU A 190 2.57 21.18 17.74
N ALA A 191 1.96 20.00 17.92
CA ALA A 191 0.67 19.84 18.56
C ALA A 191 0.59 18.51 19.31
N PRO A 192 0.47 18.52 20.65
CA PRO A 192 0.42 17.27 21.42
C PRO A 192 -0.84 16.45 21.06
N CYS A 193 -0.79 15.16 21.39
CA CYS A 193 -1.95 14.27 21.31
C CYS A 193 -2.03 13.41 22.57
N THR A 194 -3.24 13.00 22.95
CA THR A 194 -3.46 12.12 24.09
C THR A 194 -3.15 10.66 23.75
N CYS A 195 -3.33 10.26 22.49
CA CYS A 195 -3.05 8.91 22.02
C CYS A 195 -2.68 8.91 20.53
N LEU A 196 -1.62 8.18 20.19
CA LEU A 196 -1.19 7.91 18.82
C LEU A 196 -1.77 6.57 18.35
N TRP A 197 -2.49 6.53 17.23
CA TRP A 197 -2.95 5.26 16.64
C TRP A 197 -1.95 4.82 15.58
N LEU A 198 -1.41 3.61 15.71
CA LEU A 198 -0.54 2.99 14.72
C LEU A 198 -1.35 1.97 13.93
N VAL A 199 -1.83 2.37 12.76
CA VAL A 199 -2.75 1.57 11.94
C VAL A 199 -1.98 0.95 10.78
N GLY A 200 -1.80 -0.37 10.84
CA GLY A 200 -1.06 -1.12 9.83
C GLY A 200 0.34 -1.52 10.26
N MET A 201 0.86 -2.57 9.62
CA MET A 201 2.13 -3.17 10.00
C MET A 201 3.32 -2.21 9.81
N PRO A 202 3.41 -1.42 8.73
CA PRO A 202 4.49 -0.44 8.60
C PRO A 202 4.44 0.65 9.68
N ALA A 203 3.25 1.11 10.07
CA ALA A 203 3.11 2.10 11.15
C ALA A 203 3.62 1.50 12.48
N LEU A 204 3.24 0.26 12.78
CA LEU A 204 3.66 -0.44 13.99
C LEU A 204 5.17 -0.73 14.01
N ARG A 205 5.69 -1.31 12.92
CA ARG A 205 7.10 -1.69 12.81
C ARG A 205 8.03 -0.48 12.84
N PHE A 206 7.71 0.58 12.10
CA PHE A 206 8.63 1.71 11.94
C PHE A 206 8.41 2.84 12.96
N ALA A 207 7.24 2.95 13.59
CA ALA A 207 7.07 3.90 14.70
C ALA A 207 7.37 3.26 16.07
N ALA A 208 6.99 1.99 16.29
CA ALA A 208 7.11 1.34 17.60
C ALA A 208 8.18 0.24 17.68
N GLY A 209 8.74 -0.22 16.56
CA GLY A 209 9.65 -1.37 16.57
C GLY A 209 8.97 -2.69 16.97
N ALA A 210 7.65 -2.75 16.89
CA ALA A 210 6.84 -3.91 17.29
C ALA A 210 6.34 -4.70 16.07
N ASP A 211 5.80 -5.89 16.33
CA ASP A 211 5.21 -6.78 15.34
C ASP A 211 3.71 -7.02 15.58
N ASP A 212 3.13 -7.93 14.82
CA ASP A 212 1.69 -8.24 14.86
C ASP A 212 1.20 -8.76 16.22
N GLN A 213 2.09 -9.27 17.06
CA GLN A 213 1.74 -9.72 18.41
C GLN A 213 1.30 -8.55 19.30
N ALA A 214 1.72 -7.33 18.98
CA ALA A 214 1.33 -6.13 19.70
C ALA A 214 -0.06 -5.60 19.30
N TYR A 215 -0.73 -6.17 18.31
CA TYR A 215 -2.06 -5.69 17.91
C TYR A 215 -3.04 -5.64 19.09
N TYR A 216 -3.87 -4.60 19.07
CA TYR A 216 -4.87 -4.28 20.09
C TYR A 216 -4.30 -3.83 21.44
N GLN A 217 -2.98 -3.80 21.60
CA GLN A 217 -2.31 -3.35 22.83
C GLN A 217 -1.92 -1.88 22.78
N THR A 218 -1.76 -1.27 23.94
CA THR A 218 -1.11 0.04 24.11
C THR A 218 0.37 -0.12 24.41
N LEU A 219 1.19 0.60 23.65
CA LEU A 219 2.63 0.65 23.75
C LEU A 219 3.06 2.01 24.28
N LYS A 220 4.01 2.02 25.22
CA LYS A 220 4.69 3.26 25.64
C LYS A 220 5.94 3.40 24.79
N LEU A 221 6.00 4.49 24.02
CA LEU A 221 7.07 4.77 23.09
C LEU A 221 7.87 5.97 23.58
N ASP A 222 9.19 5.82 23.63
CA ASP A 222 10.09 6.90 23.99
C ASP A 222 9.95 8.05 22.98
N GLY A 223 9.69 9.26 23.46
CA GLY A 223 9.51 10.46 22.64
C GLY A 223 8.14 10.60 21.93
N LEU A 224 7.43 9.50 21.68
CA LEU A 224 6.11 9.54 21.00
C LEU A 224 4.91 9.40 21.95
N GLY A 225 5.14 9.06 23.21
CA GLY A 225 4.09 8.90 24.21
C GLY A 225 3.38 7.56 24.10
N GLU A 226 2.07 7.53 24.35
CA GLU A 226 1.29 6.29 24.34
C GLU A 226 0.67 6.04 22.96
N ALA A 227 0.98 4.87 22.40
CA ALA A 227 0.52 4.45 21.09
C ALA A 227 -0.41 3.23 21.19
N TRP A 228 -1.49 3.20 20.42
CA TRP A 228 -2.38 2.06 20.28
C TRP A 228 -2.11 1.34 18.97
N ALA A 229 -1.73 0.07 19.05
CA ALA A 229 -1.37 -0.76 17.92
C ALA A 229 -2.60 -1.39 17.26
N LEU A 230 -2.77 -1.20 15.97
CA LEU A 230 -3.91 -1.65 15.19
C LEU A 230 -3.50 -2.38 13.91
N PRO A 231 -4.24 -3.43 13.51
CA PRO A 231 -4.11 -3.99 12.17
C PRO A 231 -4.39 -2.94 11.09
N GLY A 232 -3.87 -3.17 9.87
CA GLY A 232 -4.13 -2.31 8.72
C GLY A 232 -5.61 -2.31 8.33
N LEU A 233 -6.07 -1.22 7.71
CA LEU A 233 -7.48 -1.07 7.33
C LEU A 233 -7.94 -2.14 6.32
N GLU A 234 -7.10 -2.46 5.33
CA GLU A 234 -7.35 -3.56 4.39
C GLU A 234 -7.48 -4.91 5.12
N LEU A 235 -6.58 -5.20 6.07
CA LEU A 235 -6.65 -6.44 6.87
C LEU A 235 -7.93 -6.51 7.70
N LEU A 236 -8.40 -5.38 8.25
CA LEU A 236 -9.69 -5.33 8.96
C LEU A 236 -10.88 -5.51 8.01
N MET A 237 -10.74 -5.15 6.74
CA MET A 237 -11.76 -5.39 5.71
C MET A 237 -11.79 -6.85 5.28
N ASP A 238 -10.61 -7.45 5.05
CA ASP A 238 -10.45 -8.85 4.65
C ASP A 238 -10.83 -9.83 5.77
N GLU A 239 -10.54 -9.48 7.02
CA GLU A 239 -10.84 -10.29 8.21
C GLU A 239 -11.78 -9.55 9.17
N PRO A 240 -13.10 -9.45 8.86
CA PRO A 240 -14.05 -8.67 9.66
C PRO A 240 -14.16 -9.09 11.13
N GLN A 241 -13.80 -10.32 11.47
CA GLN A 241 -13.85 -10.82 12.85
C GLN A 241 -12.90 -10.04 13.78
N ARG A 242 -11.79 -9.50 13.25
CA ARG A 242 -10.85 -8.65 13.98
C ARG A 242 -11.45 -7.34 14.45
N LYS A 243 -12.56 -6.87 13.84
CA LYS A 243 -13.24 -5.63 14.26
C LYS A 243 -13.80 -5.75 15.68
N ALA A 244 -14.14 -6.95 16.14
CA ALA A 244 -14.59 -7.18 17.51
C ALA A 244 -13.46 -6.91 18.52
N ASP A 245 -12.23 -7.35 18.21
CA ASP A 245 -11.05 -7.11 19.04
C ASP A 245 -10.66 -5.64 19.05
N VAL A 246 -10.69 -4.98 17.87
CA VAL A 246 -10.51 -3.51 17.76
C VAL A 246 -11.52 -2.79 18.64
N TRP A 247 -12.81 -3.13 18.55
CA TRP A 247 -13.86 -2.50 19.35
C TRP A 247 -13.66 -2.72 20.85
N LYS A 248 -13.30 -3.94 21.26
CA LYS A 248 -13.03 -4.27 22.66
C LYS A 248 -11.86 -3.45 23.22
N ALA A 249 -10.75 -3.36 22.49
CA ALA A 249 -9.60 -2.54 22.88
C ALA A 249 -9.96 -1.05 22.89
N MET A 250 -10.65 -0.57 21.85
CA MET A 250 -11.04 0.84 21.73
C MET A 250 -11.88 1.30 22.93
N ARG A 251 -12.85 0.50 23.37
CA ARG A 251 -13.69 0.82 24.53
C ARG A 251 -12.91 1.07 25.82
N GLN A 252 -11.78 0.39 26.01
CA GLN A 252 -10.92 0.57 27.18
C GLN A 252 -10.13 1.88 27.11
N LEU A 253 -9.84 2.36 25.89
CA LEU A 253 -9.04 3.54 25.65
C LEU A 253 -9.86 4.82 25.49
N MET A 254 -11.14 4.70 25.08
CA MET A 254 -12.03 5.83 24.83
C MET A 254 -12.13 6.81 26.00
N ALA A 255 -12.02 6.35 27.25
CA ALA A 255 -12.03 7.21 28.44
C ALA A 255 -10.87 8.22 28.49
N ARG A 256 -9.79 7.98 27.73
CA ARG A 256 -8.59 8.82 27.74
C ARG A 256 -8.74 10.06 26.87
N TRP A 257 -9.36 9.93 25.69
CA TRP A 257 -9.53 11.02 24.73
C TRP A 257 -10.95 11.59 24.66
N LYS A 258 -11.96 10.88 25.17
CA LYS A 258 -13.25 11.49 25.47
C LYS A 258 -13.10 12.29 26.75
N ARG A 259 -12.70 13.56 26.64
CA ARG A 259 -12.78 14.47 27.78
C ARG A 259 -14.21 14.45 28.30
N VAL A 260 -14.36 14.24 29.60
CA VAL A 260 -15.59 14.55 30.31
C VAL A 260 -15.57 16.07 30.46
N GLU A 261 -16.13 16.78 29.49
CA GLU A 261 -16.64 18.13 29.73
C GLU A 261 -18.06 18.06 30.25
#